data_AF-Q5W2M3-F1
#
_entry.id   AF-Q5W2M3-F1
#
_cell.length_a   1.000
_cell.length_b   1.000
_cell.length_c   1.000
_cell.angle_alpha   90.00
_cell.angle_beta   90.00
_cell.angle_gamma   90.00
#
_symmetry.space_group_name_H-M   'P 1'
#
loop_
_entity.id
_entity.type
_entity.pdbx_description
1 polymer ?
#
loop_
_entity_poly.entity_id
_entity_poly.type
_entity_poly.pdbx_seq_one_letter_code
_entity_poly.pdbx_strand_id
1 'polypeptide(L)' 'MVLANTNNNTIKEISRKTGIKEEAVYHLLEFLVIARVVKKENDRYYADETTRTIAEFLLNMKSPEFNDVN' A
#
# COMPACT_ATOMS: atom_id res chain seq x y z
N MET A 1 1.22 4.27 -3.13
CA MET A 1 1.15 4.17 -1.66
C MET A 1 1.37 2.72 -1.24
N VAL A 2 2.09 2.48 -0.13
CA VAL A 2 2.43 1.13 0.35
C VAL A 2 1.20 0.25 0.60
N LEU A 3 0.20 0.77 1.33
CA LEU A 3 -1.04 0.05 1.67
C LEU A 3 -1.86 -0.41 0.45
N ALA A 4 -1.94 0.40 -0.62
CA ALA A 4 -2.65 0.00 -1.84
C ALA A 4 -2.05 -1.27 -2.50
N ASN A 5 -0.78 -1.56 -2.19
CA ASN A 5 -0.03 -2.66 -2.77
C ASN A 5 0.05 -3.89 -1.85
N THR A 6 -0.56 -3.90 -0.67
CA THR A 6 -0.58 -5.05 0.24
C THR A 6 -1.71 -6.02 -0.08
N ASN A 7 -1.79 -6.49 -1.33
CA ASN A 7 -2.66 -7.59 -1.73
C ASN A 7 -1.80 -8.72 -2.30
N ASN A 8 -1.41 -9.67 -1.44
CA ASN A 8 -0.58 -10.82 -1.81
C ASN A 8 0.83 -10.46 -2.34
N ASN A 9 1.40 -9.32 -1.92
CA ASN A 9 2.72 -8.89 -2.36
C ASN A 9 3.74 -8.97 -1.22
N THR A 10 4.98 -9.28 -1.59
CA THR A 10 6.18 -9.21 -0.76
C THR A 10 6.69 -7.76 -0.67
N ILE A 11 7.59 -7.49 0.29
CA ILE A 11 8.28 -6.19 0.43
C ILE A 11 8.94 -5.76 -0.88
N LYS A 12 9.64 -6.70 -1.55
CA LYS A 12 10.34 -6.45 -2.81
C LYS A 12 9.38 -6.04 -3.93
N GLU A 13 8.25 -6.72 -4.05
CA GLU A 13 7.22 -6.39 -5.04
C GLU A 13 6.59 -5.02 -4.76
N ILE A 14 6.30 -4.71 -3.49
CA ILE A 14 5.73 -3.42 -3.07
C ILE A 14 6.74 -2.29 -3.31
N SER A 15 8.01 -2.49 -2.94
CA SER A 15 9.12 -1.56 -3.22
C SER A 15 9.20 -1.23 -4.71
N ARG A 16 9.24 -2.27 -5.57
CA ARG A 16 9.28 -2.10 -7.03
C ARG A 16 8.09 -1.32 -7.56
N LYS A 17 6.86 -1.60 -7.08
CA LYS A 17 5.63 -0.92 -7.53
C LYS A 17 5.54 0.54 -7.06
N THR A 18 6.12 0.85 -5.91
CA THR A 18 5.98 2.18 -5.28
C THR A 18 7.19 3.08 -5.48
N GLY A 19 8.33 2.54 -5.89
CA GLY A 19 9.61 3.25 -5.93
C GLY A 19 10.21 3.55 -4.55
N ILE A 20 9.61 3.03 -3.47
CA ILE A 20 10.08 3.22 -2.09
C ILE A 20 11.11 2.14 -1.77
N LYS A 21 12.21 2.50 -1.10
CA LYS A 21 13.26 1.56 -0.68
C LYS A 21 12.67 0.39 0.14
N GLU A 22 13.17 -0.83 -0.12
CA GLU A 22 12.71 -2.06 0.56
C GLU A 22 12.73 -1.95 2.08
N GLU A 23 13.77 -1.34 2.66
CA GLU A 23 13.90 -1.13 4.10
C GLU A 23 12.79 -0.24 4.68
N ALA A 24 12.42 0.82 3.97
CA ALA A 24 11.32 1.70 4.40
C ALA A 24 9.96 0.99 4.27
N VAL A 25 9.78 0.20 3.21
CA VAL A 25 8.58 -0.65 3.04
C VAL A 25 8.50 -1.68 4.17
N TYR A 26 9.62 -2.33 4.52
CA TYR A 26 9.71 -3.29 5.61
C TYR A 26 9.28 -2.68 6.94
N HIS A 27 9.94 -1.63 7.39
CA HIS A 27 9.65 -1.04 8.71
C HIS A 27 8.21 -0.51 8.81
N LEU A 28 7.70 0.09 7.74
CA LEU A 28 6.32 0.55 7.71
C LEU A 28 5.33 -0.63 7.80
N LEU A 29 5.54 -1.69 7.03
CA LEU A 29 4.65 -2.85 7.04
C LEU A 29 4.71 -3.62 8.35
N GLU A 30 5.89 -3.82 8.94
CA GLU A 30 6.02 -4.47 10.25
C GLU A 30 5.30 -3.66 11.35
N PHE A 31 5.42 -2.32 11.33
CA PHE A 31 4.66 -1.46 12.22
C PHE A 31 3.14 -1.64 12.05
N LEU A 32 2.67 -1.69 10.80
CA LEU A 32 1.24 -1.85 10.49
C LEU A 32 0.70 -3.25 10.82
N VAL A 33 1.56 -4.27 10.79
CA VAL A 33 1.24 -5.62 11.28
C VAL A 33 1.06 -5.62 12.79
N ILE A 34 1.96 -4.97 13.53
CA ILE A 34 1.84 -4.80 14.99
C ILE A 34 0.54 -4.03 15.33
N ALA A 35 0.21 -3.00 14.56
CA ALA A 35 -1.03 -2.23 14.69
C ALA A 35 -2.29 -2.98 14.23
N ARG A 36 -2.16 -4.21 13.70
CA ARG A 36 -3.26 -5.05 13.16
C ARG A 36 -4.02 -4.43 11.99
N VAL A 37 -3.40 -3.48 11.28
CA VAL A 37 -3.96 -2.88 10.06
C VAL A 37 -3.63 -3.74 8.84
N VAL A 38 -2.47 -4.38 8.86
CA VAL A 38 -2.01 -5.29 7.81
C VAL A 38 -1.81 -6.67 8.43
N LYS A 39 -2.16 -7.72 7.71
CA LYS A 39 -1.82 -9.11 8.02
C LYS A 39 -0.60 -9.52 7.23
N LYS A 40 0.24 -10.35 7.84
CA LYS A 40 1.39 -10.99 7.21
C LYS A 40 1.19 -12.49 7.26
N GLU A 41 1.25 -13.13 6.10
CA GLU A 41 1.26 -14.60 5.98
C GLU A 41 2.55 -14.99 5.27
N ASN A 42 3.45 -15.66 5.97
CA ASN A 42 4.84 -15.88 5.53
C ASN A 42 5.55 -14.56 5.21
N ASP A 43 5.88 -14.32 3.94
CA ASP A 43 6.56 -13.13 3.43
C ASP A 43 5.61 -12.17 2.69
N ARG A 44 4.30 -12.43 2.72
CA ARG A 44 3.28 -11.69 1.96
C ARG A 44 2.37 -10.88 2.86
N TYR A 45 1.97 -9.70 2.37
CA TYR A 45 1.19 -8.73 3.13
C TYR A 45 -0.20 -8.52 2.54
N TYR A 46 -1.19 -8.39 3.44
CA TYR A 46 -2.61 -8.27 3.17
C TYR A 46 -3.23 -7.16 4.01
N ALA A 47 -3.76 -6.11 3.40
CA ALA A 47 -4.70 -5.21 4.06
C ALA A 47 -6.13 -5.66 3.76
N ASP A 48 -7.07 -5.37 4.65
CA ASP A 48 -8.49 -5.58 4.33
C ASP A 48 -8.90 -4.71 3.13
N GLU A 49 -9.96 -5.12 2.45
CA GLU A 49 -10.45 -4.47 1.24
C GLU A 49 -10.79 -3.00 1.48
N THR A 50 -11.40 -2.65 2.61
CA THR A 50 -11.79 -1.27 2.92
C THR A 50 -10.56 -0.37 3.06
N THR A 51 -9.57 -0.80 3.84
CA THR A 51 -8.28 -0.07 3.97
C THR A 51 -7.60 0.11 2.62
N ARG A 52 -7.62 -0.91 1.77
CA ARG A 52 -7.00 -0.88 0.44
C ARG A 52 -7.74 0.06 -0.52
N THR A 53 -9.07 0.04 -0.53
CA THR A 53 -9.91 0.94 -1.34
C THR A 53 -9.74 2.41 -0.92
N ILE A 54 -9.73 2.70 0.38
CA ILE A 54 -9.45 4.05 0.87
C ILE A 54 -8.04 4.48 0.44
N ALA A 55 -7.07 3.58 0.55
CA ALA A 55 -5.70 3.83 0.15
C ALA A 55 -5.54 4.16 -1.35
N GLU A 56 -6.25 3.42 -2.21
CA GLU A 56 -6.31 3.67 -3.65
C GLU A 56 -7.03 4.99 -3.97
N PHE A 57 -8.14 5.28 -3.29
CA PHE A 57 -8.85 6.55 -3.45
C PHE A 57 -7.97 7.76 -3.10
N LEU A 58 -7.27 7.72 -1.97
CA LEU A 58 -6.33 8.78 -1.56
C LEU A 58 -5.18 8.97 -2.56
N LEU A 59 -4.73 7.90 -3.24
CA LEU A 59 -3.73 8.00 -4.30
C LEU A 59 -4.28 8.69 -5.54
N ASN A 60 -5.48 8.30 -5.97
CA ASN A 60 -6.11 8.84 -7.16
C ASN A 60 -6.46 10.33 -6.99
N MET A 61 -6.81 10.77 -5.78
CA MET A 61 -7.01 12.20 -5.49
C MET A 61 -5.73 13.04 -5.58
N LYS A 62 -4.54 12.44 -5.44
CA LYS A 62 -3.26 13.16 -5.58
C LYS A 62 -2.86 13.37 -7.04
N SER A 63 -3.45 12.63 -7.97
CA SER A 63 -3.36 12.94 -9.40
C SER A 63 -4.47 13.95 -9.73
N PRO A 64 -4.13 15.20 -10.12
CA PRO A 64 -5.12 16.17 -10.53
C PRO A 64 -5.61 15.82 -11.95
N GLU A 65 -6.39 14.76 -12.08
CA GLU A 65 -7.28 14.56 -13.24
C GLU A 65 -8.69 15.08 -12.93
N PHE A 66 -8.74 16.21 -12.22
CA PHE A 66 -9.86 17.16 -12.25
C PHE A 66 -9.61 18.23 -13.33
N ASN A 67 -9.02 17.84 -14.47
CA ASN A 67 -9.00 18.67 -15.66
C ASN A 67 -9.93 18.04 -16.69
N ASP A 68 -10.83 18.89 -17.18
CA ASP A 68 -11.74 18.71 -18.32
C ASP A 68 -13.03 17.92 -18.05
N VAL A 69 -13.88 18.51 -17.21
CA VAL A 69 -15.32 18.57 -17.54
C VAL A 69 -15.60 19.97 -18.06
N ASN A 70 -15.43 20.16 -19.38
CA ASN A 70 -16.13 21.19 -20.16
C ASN A 70 -17.43 20.59 -20.70
#